data_AF-A0A2E2RKK8-F1
#
_entry.id   AF-A0A2E2RKK8-F1
#
_cell.length_a   1.000
_cell.length_b   1.000
_cell.length_c   1.000
_cell.angle_alpha   90.00
_cell.angle_beta   90.00
_cell.angle_gamma   90.00
#
_symmetry.space_group_name_H-M   'P 1'
#
loop_
_entity.id
_entity.type
_entity.pdbx_description
1 polymer ?
#
loop_
_entity_poly.entity_id
_entity_poly.type
_entity_poly.pdbx_seq_one_letter_code
_entity_poly.pdbx_strand_id
1 'polypeptide(L)'
;MKYLLWLWLTPLTLFWGWFGLSYYDVNFGLLIFSRELHDLVFRIYGSLLGLEPSTIPVLFLKACIFDTFLIFGIIAFRKRRQIRAWWDSRRGRTDGDIAETPDEDAAVQIPAE
;
A
#
# COMPACT_ATOMS: atom_id res chain seq x y z
N MET A 1 0.70 -15.01 -1.25
CA MET A 1 -0.04 -13.75 -0.99
C MET A 1 0.38 -12.61 -1.91
N LYS A 2 1.66 -12.52 -2.33
CA LYS A 2 2.15 -11.51 -3.28
C LYS A 2 1.35 -11.48 -4.58
N TYR A 3 1.04 -12.65 -5.14
CA TYR A 3 0.28 -12.78 -6.38
C TYR A 3 -1.14 -12.23 -6.30
N LEU A 4 -1.82 -12.35 -5.15
CA LEU A 4 -3.15 -11.77 -4.96
C LEU A 4 -3.09 -10.23 -5.00
N LEU A 5 -2.08 -9.65 -4.35
CA LEU A 5 -1.84 -8.21 -4.38
C LEU A 5 -1.48 -7.72 -5.78
N TRP A 6 -0.61 -8.43 -6.50
CA TRP A 6 -0.23 -8.06 -7.86
C TRP A 6 -1.43 -8.18 -8.82
N LEU A 7 -2.16 -9.29 -8.77
CA LEU A 7 -3.37 -9.49 -9.59
C LEU A 7 -4.41 -8.39 -9.36
N TRP A 8 -4.51 -7.89 -8.12
CA TRP A 8 -5.42 -6.80 -7.77
C TRP A 8 -4.89 -5.41 -8.14
N LEU A 9 -3.62 -5.14 -7.84
CA LEU A 9 -2.99 -3.83 -8.05
C LEU A 9 -2.78 -3.53 -9.53
N THR A 10 -2.50 -4.55 -10.35
CA THR A 10 -2.25 -4.40 -11.79
C THR A 10 -3.42 -3.72 -12.52
N PRO A 11 -4.66 -4.23 -12.49
CA PRO A 11 -5.78 -3.58 -13.18
C PRO A 11 -6.09 -2.19 -12.59
N LEU A 12 -5.89 -2.01 -11.27
CA LEU A 12 -6.09 -0.74 -10.61
C LEU A 12 -5.12 0.34 -11.10
N THR A 13 -3.84 0.00 -11.13
CA THR A 13 -2.75 0.90 -11.56
C THR A 13 -2.85 1.21 -13.03
N LEU A 14 -3.20 0.21 -13.85
CA LEU A 14 -3.41 0.42 -15.28
C LEU A 14 -4.55 1.41 -15.53
N PHE A 15 -5.68 1.21 -14.85
CA PHE A 15 -6.83 2.12 -14.95
C PHE A 15 -6.50 3.52 -14.44
N TRP A 16 -5.91 3.65 -13.25
CA TRP A 16 -5.54 4.95 -12.67
C TRP A 16 -4.46 5.67 -13.47
N GLY A 17 -3.48 4.95 -13.99
CA GLY A 17 -2.42 5.51 -14.82
C GLY A 17 -3.00 6.11 -16.10
N TRP A 18 -3.88 5.37 -16.78
CA TRP A 18 -4.59 5.85 -17.95
C TRP A 18 -5.53 7.02 -17.62
N PHE A 19 -6.38 6.87 -16.60
CA PHE A 19 -7.33 7.88 -16.15
C PHE A 19 -6.63 9.19 -15.77
N GLY A 20 -5.53 9.12 -15.02
CA GLY A 20 -4.73 10.26 -14.61
C GLY A 20 -4.04 10.94 -15.79
N LEU A 21 -3.32 10.19 -16.63
CA LEU A 21 -2.69 10.75 -17.84
C LEU A 21 -3.72 11.49 -18.69
N SER A 22 -4.88 10.86 -18.89
CA SER A 22 -5.91 11.41 -19.75
C SER A 22 -6.64 12.60 -19.15
N TYR A 23 -6.84 12.60 -17.84
CA TYR A 23 -7.40 13.74 -17.13
C TYR A 23 -6.49 14.97 -17.21
N TYR A 24 -5.16 14.78 -17.17
CA TYR A 24 -4.16 15.86 -17.30
C TYR A 24 -3.79 16.20 -18.76
N ASP A 25 -4.49 15.61 -19.75
CA ASP A 25 -4.24 15.81 -21.18
C ASP A 25 -2.79 15.49 -21.59
N VAL A 26 -2.18 14.52 -20.91
CA VAL A 26 -0.82 14.04 -21.21
C VAL A 26 -0.88 13.08 -22.38
N ASN A 27 -1.03 13.66 -23.56
CA ASN A 27 -1.22 12.95 -24.80
C ASN A 27 0.13 12.84 -25.49
N PHE A 28 0.81 11.71 -25.36
CA PHE A 28 2.07 11.41 -26.07
C PHE A 28 1.87 11.24 -27.59
N GLY A 29 0.91 11.94 -28.20
CA GLY A 29 0.44 11.73 -29.58
C GLY A 29 -0.55 10.56 -29.74
N LEU A 30 -0.94 9.91 -28.65
CA LEU A 30 -1.86 8.78 -28.66
C LEU A 30 -3.27 9.23 -28.28
N LEU A 31 -4.24 8.97 -29.17
CA LEU A 31 -5.65 9.31 -28.97
C LEU A 31 -6.26 8.71 -27.70
N ILE A 32 -5.77 7.54 -27.25
CA ILE A 32 -6.30 6.89 -26.06
C ILE A 32 -6.08 7.69 -24.78
N PHE A 33 -5.04 8.53 -24.72
CA PHE A 33 -4.81 9.40 -23.57
C PHE A 33 -5.50 10.76 -23.73
N SER A 34 -6.08 11.09 -24.88
CA SER A 34 -6.77 12.38 -25.06
C SER A 34 -7.95 12.54 -24.10
N ARG A 35 -8.12 13.75 -23.57
CA ARG A 35 -9.30 14.12 -22.78
C ARG A 35 -10.61 13.92 -23.55
N GLU A 36 -10.61 14.07 -24.88
CA GLU A 36 -11.80 13.82 -25.70
C GLU A 36 -12.26 12.36 -25.64
N LEU A 37 -11.32 11.41 -25.69
CA LEU A 37 -11.65 9.98 -25.63
C LEU A 37 -12.12 9.61 -24.23
N HIS A 38 -11.50 10.17 -23.19
CA HIS A 38 -11.96 10.04 -21.82
C HIS A 38 -13.41 10.49 -21.69
N ASP A 39 -13.74 11.72 -22.10
CA ASP A 39 -15.09 12.26 -22.00
C ASP A 39 -16.09 11.43 -22.82
N LEU A 40 -15.70 10.96 -24.00
CA LEU A 40 -16.53 10.06 -24.82
C LEU A 40 -16.84 8.75 -24.10
N VAL A 41 -15.82 8.11 -23.53
CA VAL A 41 -15.95 6.84 -22.80
C VAL A 41 -16.85 7.02 -21.57
N PHE A 42 -16.63 8.07 -20.78
CA PHE A 42 -17.48 8.36 -19.61
C PHE A 42 -18.92 8.71 -20.00
N ARG A 43 -19.13 9.37 -21.15
CA ARG A 43 -20.48 9.64 -21.67
C ARG A 43 -21.21 8.38 -22.12
N ILE A 44 -20.50 7.45 -22.76
CA ILE A 44 -21.05 6.14 -23.15
C ILE A 44 -21.35 5.30 -21.91
N TYR A 45 -20.45 5.26 -20.92
CA TYR A 45 -20.72 4.53 -19.67
C TYR A 45 -21.86 5.17 -18.87
N GLY A 46 -21.93 6.50 -18.80
CA GLY A 46 -23.02 7.20 -18.15
C GLY A 46 -24.38 6.90 -18.79
N SER A 47 -24.46 6.85 -20.13
CA SER A 47 -25.69 6.46 -20.81
C SER A 47 -26.05 4.99 -20.62
N LEU A 48 -25.05 4.09 -20.55
CA LEU A 48 -25.27 2.66 -20.31
C LEU A 48 -25.77 2.36 -18.88
N LEU A 49 -25.20 3.05 -17.89
CA LEU A 49 -25.51 2.86 -16.47
C LEU A 49 -26.66 3.73 -15.97
N GLY A 50 -27.11 4.71 -16.76
CA GLY A 50 -28.09 5.71 -16.34
C GLY A 50 -27.57 6.64 -15.23
N LEU A 51 -26.25 6.79 -15.13
CA LEU A 51 -25.57 7.61 -14.12
C LEU A 51 -24.90 8.82 -14.76
N GLU A 52 -24.77 9.90 -13.98
CA GLU A 52 -24.05 11.07 -14.46
C GLU A 52 -22.55 10.71 -14.65
N PRO A 53 -21.93 11.03 -15.79
CA PRO A 53 -20.54 10.69 -16.09
C PRO A 53 -19.54 11.11 -14.99
N SER A 54 -19.83 12.22 -14.33
CA SER A 54 -19.04 12.80 -13.22
C SER A 54 -19.06 11.96 -11.94
N THR A 55 -20.07 11.12 -11.74
CA THR A 55 -20.21 10.28 -10.54
C THR A 55 -19.46 8.95 -10.62
N ILE A 56 -19.24 8.45 -11.84
CA ILE A 56 -18.54 7.18 -12.10
C ILE A 56 -17.14 7.13 -11.44
N PRO A 57 -16.25 8.12 -11.63
CA PRO A 57 -14.93 8.06 -11.00
C PRO A 57 -15.00 8.11 -9.47
N VAL A 58 -15.95 8.85 -8.90
CA VAL A 58 -16.13 8.94 -7.43
C VAL A 58 -16.59 7.62 -6.84
N LEU A 59 -17.51 6.93 -7.52
CA LEU A 59 -17.97 5.59 -7.15
C LEU A 59 -16.82 4.57 -7.24
N PHE A 60 -16.01 4.67 -8.30
CA PHE A 60 -14.84 3.80 -8.48
C PHE A 60 -13.79 4.01 -7.39
N LEU A 61 -13.50 5.27 -7.04
CA LEU A 61 -12.60 5.61 -5.94
C LEU A 61 -13.08 5.03 -4.61
N LYS A 62 -14.39 5.15 -4.31
CA LYS A 62 -15.01 4.53 -3.13
C LYS A 62 -14.81 3.01 -3.11
N ALA A 63 -15.01 2.35 -4.24
CA ALA A 63 -14.78 0.91 -4.37
C ALA A 63 -13.31 0.55 -4.14
N CYS A 64 -12.36 1.34 -4.66
CA CYS A 64 -10.92 1.12 -4.46
C CYS A 64 -10.51 1.19 -2.98
N ILE A 65 -11.03 2.19 -2.25
CA ILE A 65 -10.77 2.34 -0.81
C ILE A 65 -11.31 1.12 -0.04
N PHE A 66 -12.54 0.72 -0.34
CA PHE A 66 -13.16 -0.45 0.29
C PHE A 66 -12.38 -1.73 0.00
N ASP A 67 -11.95 -1.93 -1.23
CA ASP A 67 -11.22 -3.14 -1.64
C ASP A 67 -9.80 -3.19 -1.02
N THR A 68 -9.12 -2.04 -0.94
CA THR A 68 -7.84 -1.91 -0.21
C THR A 68 -8.01 -2.29 1.26
N PHE A 69 -9.08 -1.79 1.89
CA PHE A 69 -9.39 -2.11 3.28
C PHE A 69 -9.69 -3.60 3.45
N LEU A 70 -10.46 -4.19 2.55
CA LEU A 70 -10.80 -5.62 2.54
C LEU A 70 -9.53 -6.49 2.41
N ILE A 71 -8.68 -6.19 1.43
CA ILE A 71 -7.41 -6.89 1.19
C ILE A 71 -6.49 -6.78 2.41
N PHE A 72 -6.36 -5.58 2.97
CA PHE A 72 -5.54 -5.37 4.17
C PHE A 72 -6.10 -6.13 5.37
N GLY A 73 -7.42 -6.13 5.55
CA GLY A 73 -8.12 -6.93 6.56
C GLY A 73 -7.87 -8.43 6.41
N ILE A 74 -8.02 -8.97 5.20
CA ILE A 74 -7.77 -10.39 4.90
C ILE A 74 -6.31 -10.75 5.17
N ILE A 75 -5.37 -9.89 4.77
CA ILE A 75 -3.94 -10.11 5.02
C ILE A 75 -3.63 -10.06 6.51
N ALA A 76 -4.12 -9.07 7.24
CA ALA A 76 -3.95 -8.94 8.68
C ALA A 76 -4.50 -10.18 9.42
N PHE A 77 -5.66 -10.68 9.00
CA PHE A 77 -6.28 -11.85 9.61
C PHE A 77 -5.52 -13.15 9.30
N ARG A 78 -5.07 -13.35 8.05
CA ARG A 78 -4.24 -14.52 7.66
C ARG A 78 -2.85 -14.51 8.26
N LYS A 79 -2.22 -13.32 8.40
CA LYS A 79 -0.88 -13.18 8.97
C LYS A 79 -0.88 -12.86 10.47
N ARG A 80 -2.02 -12.91 11.17
CA ARG A 80 -2.11 -12.56 12.60
C ARG A 80 -1.05 -13.24 13.48
N ARG A 81 -0.68 -14.49 13.18
CA ARG A 81 0.40 -15.21 13.89
C ARG A 81 1.80 -14.70 13.54
N GLN A 82 2.06 -14.36 12.29
CA GLN A 82 3.37 -13.83 11.86
C GLN A 82 3.57 -12.37 12.28
N ILE A 83 2.51 -11.56 12.32
CA ILE A 83 2.58 -10.18 12.80
C ILE A 83 2.80 -10.16 14.32
N ARG A 84 2.10 -11.02 15.08
CA ARG A 84 2.38 -11.20 16.52
C ARG A 84 3.82 -11.64 16.77
N ALA A 85 4.31 -12.65 16.06
CA ALA A 85 5.69 -13.10 16.19
C ALA A 85 6.71 -12.01 15.81
N TRP A 86 6.46 -11.22 14.75
CA TRP A 86 7.29 -10.07 14.38
C TRP A 86 7.27 -8.95 15.42
N TRP A 87 6.11 -8.72 16.04
CA TRP A 87 5.97 -7.72 17.10
C TRP A 87 6.67 -8.15 18.39
N ASP A 88 6.55 -9.42 18.79
CA ASP A 88 7.23 -9.97 19.97
C ASP A 88 8.75 -10.01 19.78
N SER A 89 9.24 -10.41 18.61
CA SER A 89 10.68 -10.40 18.30
C SER A 89 11.27 -8.99 18.23
N ARG A 90 10.46 -7.97 17.95
CA ARG A 90 10.90 -6.56 18.02
C ARG A 90 10.92 -6.03 19.45
N ARG A 91 10.06 -6.54 20.33
CA ARG A 91 10.02 -6.19 21.76
C ARG A 91 11.14 -6.88 22.56
N GLY A 92 11.56 -8.09 22.15
CA GLY A 92 12.69 -8.81 22.76
C GLY A 92 14.09 -8.33 22.35
N ARG A 93 14.22 -7.49 21.30
CA ARG A 93 15.52 -6.92 20.86
C ARG A 93 15.93 -5.66 21.60
N THR A 94 15.05 -5.05 22.39
CA THR A 94 15.38 -3.87 23.21
C THR A 94 15.95 -4.26 24.58
N ASP A 95 15.73 -5.50 25.03
CA ASP A 95 16.16 -5.97 26.36
C ASP A 95 17.53 -6.67 26.35
N GLY A 96 18.03 -7.07 25.17
CA GLY A 96 19.28 -7.83 25.03
C GLY A 96 20.54 -6.99 24.79
N ASP A 97 20.42 -5.68 24.55
CA ASP A 97 21.55 -4.80 24.19
C ASP A 97 22.11 -4.03 25.40
N ILE A 98 21.54 -4.25 26.61
CA ILE A 98 21.94 -3.57 27.86
C ILE A 98 22.67 -4.52 28.82
N ALA A 99 22.74 -5.82 28.51
CA ALA A 99 23.25 -6.85 29.42
C ALA A 99 24.68 -7.34 29.13
N GLU A 100 25.36 -6.80 28.12
CA GLU A 100 26.72 -7.21 27.76
C GLU A 100 27.69 -6.01 27.78
N THR A 101 27.89 -5.43 28.97
CA THR A 101 29.18 -4.81 29.32
C THR A 101 29.91 -5.80 30.23
N PRO A 102 30.93 -6.51 29.73
CA PRO A 102 31.79 -7.33 30.57
C PRO A 102 32.47 -6.43 31.60
N ASP A 103 32.25 -6.78 32.87
CA ASP A 103 32.98 -6.28 34.05
C ASP A 103 34.44 -6.75 33.92
N GLU A 104 35.22 -6.04 33.10
CA GLU A 104 36.61 -6.35 32.78
C GLU A 104 37.55 -5.20 33.17
N ASP A 105 37.23 -4.47 34.24
CA ASP A 105 38.18 -3.59 34.91
C ASP A 105 38.35 -4.01 36.37
N ALA A 106 39.06 -5.13 36.48
CA ALA A 106 40.26 -5.21 37.29
C ALA A 106 40.15 -4.58 38.68
N ALA A 107 39.81 -5.45 39.63
CA ALA A 107 40.34 -5.43 40.97
C ALA A 107 41.85 -5.12 40.99
N VAL A 108 42.21 -3.83 40.97
CA VAL A 108 43.53 -3.34 41.36
C VAL A 108 43.55 -3.39 42.88
N GLN A 109 44.00 -4.54 43.37
CA GLN A 109 44.39 -4.77 44.76
C GLN A 109 45.38 -3.68 45.17
N ILE A 110 45.00 -2.87 46.14
CA ILE A 110 45.94 -2.11 46.98
C ILE A 110 46.29 -3.01 48.18
N PRO A 111 47.58 -3.27 48.39
CA PRO A 111 48.19 -3.05 49.72
C PRO A 111 49.50 -2.26 49.55
N ALA A 112 49.72 -1.10 50.18
CA ALA A 112 50.02 -0.94 51.61
C ALA A 112 51.10 -1.93 52.09
N GLU A 113 52.38 -1.61 51.85
CA GLU A 113 53.41 -1.24 52.83
C GLU A 113 54.70 -0.77 52.13
#